data_AF-A0A525HMN8-F1
#
_entry.id   AF-A0A525HMN8-F1
#
_cell.length_a   1.000
_cell.length_b   1.000
_cell.length_c   1.000
_cell.angle_alpha   90.00
_cell.angle_beta   90.00
_cell.angle_gamma   90.00
#
_symmetry.space_group_name_H-M   'P 1'
#
loop_
_entity.id
_entity.type
_entity.pdbx_description
1 polymer ?
#
loop_
_entity_poly.entity_id
_entity_poly.type
_entity_poly.pdbx_seq_one_letter_code
_entity_poly.pdbx_strand_id
1 'polypeptide(L)'
;MRLDDFDPNINVEDQRGSGGGGFGGFGGGGGGGLLFAFLPMIFSRFGCFGVAIALGLFLFLGGGLQMLGGGGQISGSSAPTEARRAGSDTASSCTLDAGSKVACNAFSSADKTWAAIFAKSGQRFEQPKLVFYDGQGQSGCGAAQSAMGPFYCPQDQGVYLDTSFFQELAQKFGASGDFAQDYVIAHEFGHHIQNLLGTSDRVSSLQRRSSEVDGNKLSVMLELQADCFAGVWAAQNRDRMDPDDLQEGMTAAKAIGDDTLQREMQGRVVPDSFTHGTSEQRMTWLKRGIDSGDPAQCDTFAGALG
;
A
#
# COMPACT_ATOMS: atom_id res chain seq x y z
N MET A 1 10.82 -16.22 3.74
CA MET A 1 11.68 -15.49 4.71
C MET A 1 11.42 -15.91 6.15
N ARG A 2 12.51 -16.25 6.85
CA ARG A 2 12.49 -16.65 8.27
C ARG A 2 12.76 -15.46 9.19
N LEU A 3 11.85 -14.49 9.19
CA LEU A 3 11.96 -13.31 10.06
C LEU A 3 11.77 -13.66 11.54
N ASP A 4 12.43 -12.89 12.41
CA ASP A 4 12.23 -12.98 13.85
C ASP A 4 10.80 -12.55 14.24
N ASP A 5 10.32 -13.00 15.40
CA ASP A 5 9.04 -12.51 15.94
C ASP A 5 9.11 -10.99 16.21
N PHE A 6 7.97 -10.32 16.01
CA PHE A 6 7.83 -8.88 16.18
C PHE A 6 8.22 -8.38 17.58
N ASP A 7 8.82 -7.19 17.64
CA ASP A 7 9.05 -6.47 18.89
C ASP A 7 7.71 -5.92 19.42
N PRO A 8 7.29 -6.20 20.66
CA PRO A 8 6.04 -5.66 21.20
C PRO A 8 5.99 -4.14 21.31
N ASN A 9 7.13 -3.44 21.15
CA ASN A 9 7.21 -1.98 21.17
C ASN A 9 6.97 -1.32 19.79
N ILE A 10 6.71 -2.08 18.72
CA ILE A 10 6.25 -1.47 17.47
C ILE A 10 4.88 -0.81 17.67
N ASN A 11 4.68 0.32 17.01
CA ASN A 11 3.45 1.11 17.11
C ASN A 11 2.35 0.54 16.21
N VAL A 12 1.43 -0.22 16.80
CA VAL A 12 0.31 -0.87 16.10
C VAL A 12 -1.02 -0.26 16.52
N GLU A 13 -1.84 0.07 15.52
CA GLU A 13 -3.24 0.46 15.67
C GLU A 13 -4.12 -0.57 14.94
N ASP A 14 -5.26 -0.91 15.53
CA ASP A 14 -6.16 -1.90 14.95
C ASP A 14 -7.58 -1.34 14.88
N GLN A 15 -8.02 -1.05 13.65
CA GLN A 15 -9.32 -0.49 13.34
C GLN A 15 -10.34 -1.58 12.96
N ARG A 16 -9.97 -2.86 12.98
CA ARG A 16 -10.85 -3.96 12.55
C ARG A 16 -12.08 -4.07 13.45
N GLY A 17 -13.25 -4.23 12.83
CA GLY A 17 -14.52 -4.29 13.55
C GLY A 17 -15.01 -2.95 14.12
N SER A 18 -14.31 -1.82 13.87
CA SER A 18 -14.74 -0.49 14.31
C SER A 18 -15.89 0.12 13.46
N GLY A 19 -16.24 -0.50 12.33
CA GLY A 19 -17.29 -0.07 11.39
C GLY A 19 -18.75 -0.28 11.82
N GLY A 20 -19.04 -0.58 13.10
CA GLY A 20 -20.37 -0.96 13.58
C GLY A 20 -21.07 0.00 14.54
N GLY A 21 -20.52 1.19 14.81
CA GLY A 21 -21.03 2.05 15.88
C GLY A 21 -21.16 3.52 15.49
N GLY A 22 -22.35 3.95 15.06
CA GLY A 22 -22.78 5.35 15.19
C GLY A 22 -23.05 6.13 13.90
N PHE A 23 -24.14 5.81 13.21
CA PHE A 23 -24.95 6.85 12.55
C PHE A 23 -26.43 6.54 12.77
N GLY A 24 -26.89 6.84 13.99
CA GLY A 24 -28.30 6.84 14.32
C GLY A 24 -29.00 8.00 13.63
N GLY A 25 -29.96 7.65 12.77
CA GLY A 25 -31.13 8.47 12.48
C GLY A 25 -30.92 9.73 11.64
N PHE A 26 -31.07 9.60 10.33
CA PHE A 26 -31.99 10.46 9.58
C PHE A 26 -32.63 9.62 8.48
N GLY A 27 -33.87 9.21 8.74
CA GLY A 27 -34.75 8.69 7.71
C GLY A 27 -35.17 9.79 6.73
N GLY A 28 -35.45 9.40 5.50
CA GLY A 28 -36.22 10.21 4.57
C GLY A 28 -35.58 10.39 3.21
N GLY A 29 -35.94 9.51 2.27
CA GLY A 29 -36.35 9.89 0.92
C GLY A 29 -35.27 10.37 -0.06
N GLY A 30 -35.05 9.55 -1.08
CA GLY A 30 -34.92 10.02 -2.47
C GLY A 30 -33.55 10.53 -2.93
N GLY A 31 -33.04 9.89 -3.98
CA GLY A 31 -32.34 10.51 -5.11
C GLY A 31 -31.14 11.43 -4.84
N GLY A 32 -29.94 10.97 -5.24
CA GLY A 32 -28.93 11.86 -5.83
C GLY A 32 -28.12 12.78 -4.90
N GLY A 33 -28.22 12.66 -3.58
CA GLY A 33 -27.60 13.61 -2.64
C GLY A 33 -26.17 13.33 -2.15
N LEU A 34 -25.64 12.10 -2.29
CA LEU A 34 -24.36 11.73 -1.65
C LEU A 34 -23.13 11.84 -2.58
N LEU A 35 -23.31 11.82 -3.90
CA LEU A 35 -22.18 11.91 -4.84
C LEU A 35 -21.65 13.34 -5.01
N PHE A 36 -22.51 14.36 -4.89
CA PHE A 36 -22.12 15.75 -5.13
C PHE A 36 -21.60 16.50 -3.89
N ALA A 37 -21.80 15.97 -2.69
CA ALA A 37 -21.34 16.60 -1.45
C ALA A 37 -19.83 16.40 -1.19
N PHE A 38 -19.23 15.35 -1.75
CA PHE A 38 -17.83 14.98 -1.46
C PHE A 38 -16.85 15.24 -2.60
N LEU A 39 -17.35 15.51 -3.82
CA LEU A 39 -16.53 15.92 -4.96
C LEU A 39 -15.57 17.10 -4.64
N PRO A 40 -15.96 18.18 -3.93
CA PRO A 40 -15.04 19.28 -3.60
C PRO A 40 -13.95 18.93 -2.57
N MET A 41 -14.13 17.85 -1.79
CA MET A 41 -13.15 17.37 -0.79
C MET A 41 -12.12 16.42 -1.40
N ILE A 42 -12.50 15.72 -2.47
CA ILE A 42 -11.62 14.85 -3.26
C ILE A 42 -10.63 15.69 -4.09
N PHE A 43 -11.05 16.85 -4.60
CA PHE A 43 -10.19 17.74 -5.40
C PHE A 43 -9.17 18.55 -4.60
N SER A 44 -9.37 18.76 -3.29
CA SER A 44 -8.58 19.75 -2.54
C SER A 44 -7.44 19.19 -1.69
N ARG A 45 -7.35 17.87 -1.47
CA ARG A 45 -6.34 17.29 -0.56
C ARG A 45 -5.57 16.07 -1.08
N PHE A 46 -5.95 15.46 -2.21
CA PHE A 46 -5.35 14.19 -2.65
C PHE A 46 -4.59 14.20 -3.97
N GLY A 47 -4.55 15.32 -4.69
CA GLY A 47 -4.01 15.31 -6.06
C GLY A 47 -4.63 14.17 -6.89
N CYS A 48 -4.02 13.81 -8.01
CA CYS A 48 -4.58 12.81 -8.92
C CYS A 48 -4.56 11.35 -8.37
N PHE A 49 -3.95 11.12 -7.20
CA PHE A 49 -3.70 9.78 -6.64
C PHE A 49 -4.97 9.05 -6.15
N GLY A 50 -5.90 9.74 -5.50
CA GLY A 50 -7.11 9.09 -4.98
C GLY A 50 -8.17 8.79 -6.04
N VAL A 51 -8.18 9.55 -7.14
CA VAL A 51 -9.30 9.57 -8.10
C VAL A 51 -9.18 8.43 -9.11
N ALA A 52 -7.98 8.09 -9.58
CA ALA A 52 -7.78 7.01 -10.54
C ALA A 52 -7.98 5.62 -9.92
N ILE A 53 -7.51 5.42 -8.69
CA ILE A 53 -7.72 4.19 -7.91
C ILE A 53 -9.20 4.04 -7.56
N ALA A 54 -9.86 5.12 -7.08
CA ALA A 54 -11.29 5.09 -6.78
C ALA A 54 -12.17 4.89 -8.02
N LEU A 55 -11.84 5.47 -9.18
CA LEU A 55 -12.59 5.26 -10.44
C LEU A 55 -12.33 3.87 -11.04
N GLY A 56 -11.09 3.37 -10.98
CA GLY A 56 -10.75 2.01 -11.40
C GLY A 56 -11.47 0.95 -10.56
N LEU A 57 -11.54 1.16 -9.24
CA LEU A 57 -12.26 0.30 -8.30
C LEU A 57 -13.78 0.43 -8.39
N PHE A 58 -14.31 1.64 -8.59
CA PHE A 58 -15.75 1.87 -8.78
C PHE A 58 -16.30 1.19 -10.04
N LEU A 59 -15.47 1.08 -11.09
CA LEU A 59 -15.81 0.34 -12.30
C LEU A 59 -15.64 -1.18 -12.14
N PHE A 60 -14.74 -1.65 -11.25
CA PHE A 60 -14.48 -3.08 -11.00
C PHE A 60 -15.48 -3.72 -10.01
N LEU A 61 -15.98 -2.98 -9.02
CA LEU A 61 -16.96 -3.48 -8.03
C LEU A 61 -18.43 -3.46 -8.50
N GLY A 62 -18.68 -3.30 -9.81
CA GLY A 62 -20.03 -3.44 -10.39
C GLY A 62 -20.99 -2.26 -10.15
N GLY A 63 -20.61 -1.25 -9.37
CA GLY A 63 -21.49 -0.12 -9.04
C GLY A 63 -21.90 0.76 -10.24
N GLY A 64 -21.03 0.89 -11.25
CA GLY A 64 -21.30 1.77 -12.41
C GLY A 64 -22.31 1.22 -13.43
N LEU A 65 -22.31 -0.09 -13.67
CA LEU A 65 -23.18 -0.71 -14.69
C LEU A 65 -24.50 -1.25 -14.12
N GLN A 66 -24.53 -1.60 -12.83
CA GLN A 66 -25.72 -2.15 -12.19
C GLN A 66 -26.73 -1.07 -11.75
N MET A 67 -26.34 0.21 -11.78
CA MET A 67 -27.24 1.36 -11.58
C MET A 67 -27.91 1.85 -12.88
N LEU A 68 -27.43 1.42 -14.05
CA LEU A 68 -28.01 1.77 -15.36
C LEU A 68 -29.00 0.72 -15.90
N GLY A 69 -29.00 -0.50 -15.34
CA GLY A 69 -29.93 -1.58 -15.68
C GLY A 69 -30.88 -1.86 -14.51
N GLY A 70 -32.15 -1.51 -14.66
CA GLY A 70 -33.15 -1.54 -13.59
C GLY A 70 -33.37 -2.89 -12.90
N GLY A 71 -33.64 -2.80 -11.59
CA GLY A 71 -34.60 -3.63 -10.86
C GLY A 71 -34.42 -5.14 -10.87
N GLY A 72 -33.58 -5.66 -9.97
CA GLY A 72 -33.60 -7.07 -9.58
C GLY A 72 -33.16 -7.23 -8.13
N GLN A 73 -34.11 -7.48 -7.22
CA GLN A 73 -33.80 -7.89 -5.84
C GLN A 73 -33.18 -9.29 -5.87
N ILE A 74 -31.88 -9.37 -5.60
CA ILE A 74 -31.21 -10.65 -5.33
C ILE A 74 -31.22 -10.83 -3.81
N SER A 75 -32.15 -11.65 -3.32
CA SER A 75 -32.07 -12.22 -1.97
C SER A 75 -30.97 -13.27 -1.95
N GLY A 76 -29.72 -12.83 -1.78
CA GLY A 76 -28.59 -13.67 -1.44
C GLY A 76 -28.46 -13.72 0.08
N SER A 77 -28.62 -14.89 0.67
CA SER A 77 -28.31 -15.16 2.07
C SER A 77 -26.80 -15.05 2.29
N SER A 78 -26.33 -13.85 2.64
CA SER A 78 -24.99 -13.63 3.16
C SER A 78 -24.88 -14.33 4.52
N ALA A 79 -24.08 -15.39 4.60
CA ALA A 79 -23.63 -15.88 5.90
C ALA A 79 -22.95 -14.70 6.64
N PRO A 80 -23.18 -14.51 7.95
CA PRO A 80 -22.50 -13.45 8.69
C PRO A 80 -21.01 -13.79 8.70
N THR A 81 -20.20 -13.04 7.96
CA THR A 81 -18.76 -12.97 8.23
C THR A 81 -18.64 -12.37 9.63
N GLU A 82 -18.18 -13.19 10.58
CA GLU A 82 -17.95 -12.77 11.94
C GLU A 82 -16.91 -11.64 11.90
N ALA A 83 -17.35 -10.39 12.14
CA ALA A 83 -16.47 -9.23 12.10
C ALA A 83 -15.31 -9.48 13.09
N ARG A 84 -14.08 -9.51 12.57
CA ARG A 84 -12.90 -9.69 13.43
C ARG A 84 -12.85 -8.53 14.41
N ARG A 85 -12.78 -8.82 15.70
CA ARG A 85 -12.61 -7.80 16.73
C ARG A 85 -11.16 -7.34 16.73
N ALA A 86 -10.94 -6.03 16.70
CA ALA A 86 -9.62 -5.44 16.87
C ALA A 86 -8.92 -5.95 18.13
N GLY A 87 -7.61 -6.13 18.03
CA GLY A 87 -6.73 -6.21 19.20
C GLY A 87 -6.70 -4.88 19.95
N SER A 88 -6.40 -4.94 21.26
CA SER A 88 -6.31 -3.76 22.13
C SER A 88 -4.88 -3.25 22.33
N ASP A 89 -3.90 -4.01 21.86
CA ASP A 89 -2.46 -3.72 21.96
C ASP A 89 -1.70 -4.43 20.84
N THR A 90 -0.42 -4.11 20.68
CA THR A 90 0.46 -4.70 19.65
C THR A 90 0.42 -6.23 19.67
N ALA A 91 0.52 -6.84 20.85
CA ALA A 91 0.56 -8.30 20.95
C ALA A 91 -0.75 -8.96 20.46
N SER A 92 -1.89 -8.46 20.91
CA SER A 92 -3.22 -8.99 20.51
C SER A 92 -3.55 -8.69 19.06
N SER A 93 -3.15 -7.53 18.53
CA SER A 93 -3.36 -7.19 17.11
C SER A 93 -2.48 -8.01 16.18
N CYS A 94 -1.20 -8.21 16.52
CA CYS A 94 -0.26 -8.97 15.71
C CYS A 94 -0.47 -10.48 15.80
N THR A 95 -1.11 -10.99 16.85
CA THR A 95 -1.40 -12.43 17.00
C THR A 95 -2.82 -12.81 16.59
N LEU A 96 -3.62 -11.84 16.12
CA LEU A 96 -5.03 -12.06 15.77
C LEU A 96 -5.22 -13.10 14.65
N ASP A 97 -4.35 -13.07 13.64
CA ASP A 97 -4.31 -14.04 12.54
C ASP A 97 -2.91 -14.14 11.93
N ALA A 98 -2.71 -15.14 11.07
CA ALA A 98 -1.42 -15.39 10.44
C ALA A 98 -0.91 -14.20 9.59
N GLY A 99 -1.81 -13.51 8.88
CA GLY A 99 -1.45 -12.34 8.08
C GLY A 99 -0.98 -11.19 8.98
N SER A 100 -1.67 -10.95 10.10
CA SER A 100 -1.28 -9.96 11.10
C SER A 100 0.12 -10.26 11.66
N LYS A 101 0.40 -11.54 11.93
CA LYS A 101 1.71 -11.95 12.45
C LYS A 101 2.82 -11.71 11.44
N VAL A 102 2.62 -12.12 10.19
CA VAL A 102 3.57 -11.87 9.10
C VAL A 102 3.82 -10.38 8.93
N ALA A 103 2.75 -9.57 8.86
CA ALA A 103 2.87 -8.13 8.71
C ALA A 103 3.66 -7.48 9.85
N CYS A 104 3.39 -7.86 11.10
CA CYS A 104 4.12 -7.35 12.25
C CYS A 104 5.60 -7.79 12.27
N ASN A 105 5.90 -9.03 11.87
CA ASN A 105 7.28 -9.51 11.77
C ASN A 105 8.07 -8.72 10.70
N ALA A 106 7.48 -8.56 9.50
CA ALA A 106 8.05 -7.75 8.42
C ALA A 106 8.25 -6.29 8.83
N PHE A 107 7.22 -5.68 9.42
CA PHE A 107 7.26 -4.30 9.89
C PHE A 107 8.33 -4.09 10.97
N SER A 108 8.40 -4.97 11.98
CA SER A 108 9.42 -4.91 13.03
C SER A 108 10.83 -5.09 12.48
N SER A 109 11.01 -5.97 11.48
CA SER A 109 12.28 -6.16 10.78
C SER A 109 12.69 -4.89 10.01
N ALA A 110 11.77 -4.30 9.26
CA ALA A 110 12.00 -3.06 8.52
C ALA A 110 12.35 -1.90 9.46
N ASP A 111 11.61 -1.73 10.55
CA ASP A 111 11.85 -0.72 11.58
C ASP A 111 13.26 -0.81 12.16
N LYS A 112 13.67 -2.00 12.61
CA LYS A 112 15.03 -2.24 13.14
C LYS A 112 16.11 -1.96 12.09
N THR A 113 15.88 -2.38 10.85
CA THR A 113 16.83 -2.22 9.75
C THR A 113 17.05 -0.74 9.44
N TRP A 114 15.97 0.02 9.27
CA TRP A 114 16.05 1.43 8.92
C TRP A 114 16.50 2.31 10.09
N ALA A 115 16.11 2.00 11.32
CA ALA A 115 16.66 2.64 12.52
C ALA A 115 18.20 2.53 12.56
N ALA A 116 18.74 1.33 12.26
CA ALA A 116 20.18 1.11 12.23
C ALA A 116 20.87 1.86 11.07
N ILE A 117 20.26 1.92 9.88
CA ILE A 117 20.78 2.67 8.73
C ILE A 117 20.82 4.18 9.03
N PHE A 118 19.74 4.73 9.58
CA PHE A 118 19.66 6.16 9.94
C PHE A 118 20.65 6.52 11.04
N ALA A 119 20.80 5.66 12.05
CA ALA A 119 21.80 5.86 13.10
C ALA A 119 23.23 5.91 12.54
N LYS A 120 23.57 5.04 11.56
CA LYS A 120 24.87 5.06 10.88
C LYS A 120 25.09 6.31 10.04
N SER A 121 24.04 6.89 9.46
CA SER A 121 24.12 8.12 8.65
C SER A 121 24.01 9.40 9.47
N GLY A 122 23.81 9.31 10.79
CA GLY A 122 23.64 10.46 11.68
C GLY A 122 22.29 11.18 11.51
N GLN A 123 21.33 10.55 10.82
CA GLN A 123 19.99 11.09 10.61
C GLN A 123 19.04 10.64 11.72
N ARG A 124 17.99 11.41 11.96
CA ARG A 124 16.94 11.05 12.94
C ARG A 124 15.96 10.09 12.29
N PHE A 125 15.76 8.94 12.94
CA PHE A 125 14.70 8.01 12.61
C PHE A 125 13.49 8.25 13.54
N GLU A 126 12.29 8.16 12.98
CA GLU A 126 11.02 8.14 13.70
C GLU A 126 10.27 6.91 13.23
N GLN A 127 9.79 6.08 14.15
CA GLN A 127 9.08 4.85 13.81
C GLN A 127 7.68 5.18 13.26
N PRO A 128 7.25 4.59 12.12
CA PRO A 128 5.89 4.73 11.62
C PRO A 128 4.87 3.92 12.44
N LYS A 129 3.59 4.09 12.15
CA LYS A 129 2.51 3.23 12.68
C LYS A 129 2.19 2.11 11.70
N LEU A 130 1.90 0.90 12.19
CA LEU A 130 1.23 -0.15 11.43
C LEU A 130 -0.26 -0.16 11.80
N VAL A 131 -1.14 0.04 10.83
CA VAL A 131 -2.58 0.17 11.04
C VAL A 131 -3.33 -0.94 10.32
N PHE A 132 -3.95 -1.83 11.10
CA PHE A 132 -4.83 -2.86 10.55
C PHE A 132 -6.25 -2.34 10.35
N TYR A 133 -6.87 -2.69 9.23
CA TYR A 133 -8.29 -2.41 8.97
C TYR A 133 -8.96 -3.59 8.24
N ASP A 134 -10.29 -3.61 8.18
CA ASP A 134 -11.07 -4.67 7.51
C ASP A 134 -12.27 -4.02 6.80
N GLY A 135 -12.24 -4.05 5.46
CA GLY A 135 -13.22 -3.41 4.57
C GLY A 135 -13.09 -1.88 4.49
N GLN A 136 -13.18 -1.21 5.64
CA GLN A 136 -13.17 0.25 5.77
C GLN A 136 -12.34 0.68 6.98
N GLY A 137 -11.50 1.69 6.77
CA GLY A 137 -10.70 2.32 7.82
C GLY A 137 -10.55 3.83 7.59
N GLN A 138 -9.85 4.50 8.49
CA GLN A 138 -9.60 5.94 8.42
C GLN A 138 -8.10 6.20 8.55
N SER A 139 -7.57 7.01 7.64
CA SER A 139 -6.21 7.55 7.68
C SER A 139 -6.21 9.08 7.73
N GLY A 140 -5.06 9.68 8.04
CA GLY A 140 -4.77 11.10 7.85
C GLY A 140 -4.85 11.53 6.39
N CYS A 141 -4.78 10.55 5.48
CA CYS A 141 -4.97 10.65 4.04
C CYS A 141 -6.41 10.30 3.61
N GLY A 142 -7.40 10.37 4.50
CA GLY A 142 -8.80 10.09 4.16
C GLY A 142 -9.19 8.63 4.35
N ALA A 143 -10.28 8.22 3.70
CA ALA A 143 -10.85 6.89 3.90
C ALA A 143 -9.92 5.79 3.34
N ALA A 144 -9.65 4.77 4.14
CA ALA A 144 -8.94 3.56 3.75
C ALA A 144 -9.97 2.51 3.28
N GLN A 145 -9.75 1.89 2.12
CA GLN A 145 -10.61 0.85 1.57
C GLN A 145 -9.77 -0.35 1.14
N SER A 146 -10.23 -1.57 1.46
CA SER A 146 -9.42 -2.79 1.25
C SER A 146 -9.07 -3.03 -0.21
N ALA A 147 -9.92 -2.54 -1.10
CA ALA A 147 -9.73 -2.70 -2.53
C ALA A 147 -8.55 -1.85 -3.08
N MET A 148 -8.01 -0.93 -2.28
CA MET A 148 -6.82 -0.13 -2.61
C MET A 148 -5.50 -0.87 -2.32
N GLY A 149 -5.54 -2.02 -1.63
CA GLY A 149 -4.34 -2.71 -1.14
C GLY A 149 -3.68 -1.99 0.04
N PRO A 150 -2.47 -2.44 0.44
CA PRO A 150 -1.66 -1.75 1.44
C PRO A 150 -1.20 -0.39 0.93
N PHE A 151 -1.02 0.57 1.85
CA PHE A 151 -0.54 1.91 1.47
C PHE A 151 0.11 2.64 2.66
N TYR A 152 1.02 3.56 2.36
CA TYR A 152 1.57 4.50 3.32
C TYR A 152 0.92 5.89 3.24
N CYS A 153 0.60 6.49 4.39
CA CYS A 153 0.11 7.85 4.51
C CYS A 153 1.17 8.78 5.15
N PRO A 154 1.71 9.78 4.40
CA PRO A 154 2.73 10.67 4.95
C PRO A 154 2.21 11.64 6.03
N GLN A 155 0.91 11.96 6.05
CA GLN A 155 0.31 12.92 6.97
C GLN A 155 0.26 12.44 8.42
N ASP A 156 0.14 11.13 8.64
CA ASP A 156 0.10 10.51 9.97
C ASP A 156 1.15 9.41 10.16
N GLN A 157 2.05 9.25 9.18
CA GLN A 157 3.12 8.26 9.15
C GLN A 157 2.61 6.81 9.34
N GLY A 158 1.41 6.50 8.85
CA GLY A 158 0.82 5.17 8.96
C GLY A 158 1.04 4.29 7.71
N VAL A 159 1.43 3.04 7.94
CA VAL A 159 1.37 1.92 6.99
C VAL A 159 0.05 1.19 7.23
N TYR A 160 -0.85 1.22 6.27
CA TYR A 160 -2.21 0.66 6.37
C TYR A 160 -2.30 -0.68 5.66
N LEU A 161 -2.85 -1.68 6.33
CA LEU A 161 -2.99 -3.03 5.80
C LEU A 161 -4.34 -3.65 6.14
N ASP A 162 -5.04 -4.16 5.12
CA ASP A 162 -6.03 -5.20 5.28
C ASP A 162 -5.38 -6.57 4.98
N THR A 163 -5.34 -7.44 5.99
CA THR A 163 -4.71 -8.77 5.87
C THR A 163 -5.34 -9.68 4.82
N SER A 164 -6.58 -9.40 4.39
CA SER A 164 -7.22 -10.13 3.27
C SER A 164 -6.47 -9.93 1.95
N PHE A 165 -5.73 -8.82 1.80
CA PHE A 165 -4.88 -8.56 0.64
C PHE A 165 -3.86 -9.67 0.38
N PHE A 166 -3.32 -10.30 1.43
CA PHE A 166 -2.37 -11.40 1.25
C PHE A 166 -2.98 -12.62 0.56
N GLN A 167 -4.29 -12.84 0.73
CA GLN A 167 -4.99 -13.88 -0.01
C GLN A 167 -5.18 -13.49 -1.47
N GLU A 168 -5.44 -12.21 -1.75
CA GLU A 168 -5.51 -11.69 -3.11
C GLU A 168 -4.15 -11.79 -3.83
N LEU A 169 -3.06 -11.47 -3.12
CA LEU A 169 -1.68 -11.60 -3.62
C LEU A 169 -1.36 -13.04 -4.05
N ALA A 170 -1.73 -14.01 -3.23
CA ALA A 170 -1.53 -15.42 -3.56
C ALA A 170 -2.45 -15.90 -4.70
N GLN A 171 -3.74 -15.57 -4.65
CA GLN A 171 -4.75 -16.16 -5.53
C GLN A 171 -4.87 -15.47 -6.89
N LYS A 172 -4.82 -14.13 -6.92
CA LYS A 172 -5.02 -13.35 -8.15
C LYS A 172 -3.70 -13.09 -8.87
N PHE A 173 -2.65 -12.78 -8.10
CA PHE A 173 -1.38 -12.32 -8.65
C PHE A 173 -0.32 -13.43 -8.76
N GLY A 174 -0.64 -14.64 -8.29
CA GLY A 174 0.28 -15.78 -8.32
C GLY A 174 1.56 -15.57 -7.50
N ALA A 175 1.58 -14.52 -6.68
CA ALA A 175 2.66 -14.16 -5.78
C ALA A 175 2.37 -14.81 -4.41
N SER A 176 2.47 -16.14 -4.39
CA SER A 176 2.43 -16.93 -3.17
C SER A 176 3.81 -16.96 -2.53
N GLY A 177 3.86 -16.93 -1.21
CA GLY A 177 5.11 -16.97 -0.47
C GLY A 177 5.10 -15.97 0.68
N ASP A 178 5.92 -16.23 1.70
CA ASP A 178 6.07 -15.32 2.83
C ASP A 178 6.89 -14.09 2.41
N PHE A 179 7.90 -14.23 1.55
CA PHE A 179 8.65 -13.07 1.06
C PHE A 179 7.82 -12.13 0.20
N ALA A 180 6.84 -12.64 -0.55
CA ALA A 180 5.92 -11.79 -1.30
C ALA A 180 5.10 -10.87 -0.36
N GLN A 181 4.69 -11.39 0.80
CA GLN A 181 3.97 -10.62 1.81
C GLN A 181 4.90 -9.62 2.52
N ASP A 182 6.10 -10.08 2.90
CA ASP A 182 7.10 -9.24 3.55
C ASP A 182 7.56 -8.09 2.65
N TYR A 183 7.74 -8.36 1.35
CA TYR A 183 8.12 -7.35 0.34
C TYR A 183 7.11 -6.20 0.28
N VAL A 184 5.81 -6.50 0.30
CA VAL A 184 4.78 -5.44 0.25
C VAL A 184 4.87 -4.55 1.49
N ILE A 185 5.10 -5.12 2.68
CA ILE A 185 5.29 -4.34 3.90
C ILE A 185 6.58 -3.52 3.84
N ALA A 186 7.67 -4.11 3.36
CA ALA A 186 8.94 -3.40 3.19
C ALA A 186 8.85 -2.27 2.14
N HIS A 187 8.02 -2.43 1.11
CA HIS A 187 7.72 -1.40 0.11
C HIS A 187 6.99 -0.21 0.73
N GLU A 188 5.91 -0.46 1.49
CA GLU A 188 5.21 0.62 2.21
C GLU A 188 6.11 1.31 3.25
N PHE A 189 7.00 0.54 3.90
CA PHE A 189 8.03 1.11 4.77
C PHE A 189 9.01 1.98 3.97
N GLY A 190 9.32 1.61 2.72
CA GLY A 190 10.10 2.43 1.79
C GLY A 190 9.51 3.82 1.57
N HIS A 191 8.19 3.94 1.45
CA HIS A 191 7.52 5.25 1.38
C HIS A 191 7.66 6.05 2.69
N HIS A 192 7.68 5.39 3.83
CA HIS A 192 8.00 6.04 5.09
C HIS A 192 9.43 6.62 5.08
N ILE A 193 10.41 5.88 4.57
CA ILE A 193 11.78 6.36 4.43
C ILE A 193 11.85 7.58 3.49
N GLN A 194 11.12 7.56 2.38
CA GLN A 194 11.01 8.71 1.48
C GLN A 194 10.44 9.94 2.18
N ASN A 195 9.46 9.75 3.07
CA ASN A 195 8.88 10.82 3.86
C ASN A 195 9.90 11.40 4.85
N LEU A 196 10.64 10.57 5.58
CA LEU A 196 11.70 11.02 6.49
C LEU A 196 12.82 11.78 5.77
N LEU A 197 13.14 11.38 4.54
CA LEU A 197 14.14 12.03 3.70
C LEU A 197 13.62 13.30 2.98
N GLY A 198 12.31 13.59 3.06
CA GLY A 198 11.66 14.72 2.39
C GLY A 198 11.44 14.53 0.88
N THR A 199 11.69 13.32 0.35
CA THR A 199 11.47 13.01 -1.06
C THR A 199 10.00 13.13 -1.44
N SER A 200 9.09 12.61 -0.61
CA SER A 200 7.64 12.62 -0.87
C SER A 200 7.09 14.05 -0.99
N ASP A 201 7.53 14.96 -0.12
CA ASP A 201 7.16 16.38 -0.17
C ASP A 201 7.68 17.07 -1.43
N ARG A 202 8.92 16.77 -1.82
CA ARG A 202 9.53 17.33 -3.04
C ARG A 202 8.80 16.87 -4.29
N VAL A 203 8.48 15.57 -4.38
CA VAL A 203 7.68 14.99 -5.48
C VAL A 203 6.30 15.61 -5.53
N SER A 204 5.59 15.68 -4.39
CA SER A 204 4.27 16.31 -4.31
C SER A 204 4.28 17.78 -4.78
N SER A 205 5.31 18.53 -4.40
CA SER A 205 5.52 19.91 -4.84
C SER A 205 5.74 20.03 -6.34
N LEU A 206 6.52 19.12 -6.94
CA LEU A 206 6.75 19.07 -8.38
C LEU A 206 5.48 18.70 -9.14
N GLN A 207 4.74 17.68 -8.68
CA GLN A 207 3.51 17.24 -9.31
C GLN A 207 2.46 18.35 -9.40
N ARG A 208 2.32 19.18 -8.36
CA ARG A 208 1.40 20.34 -8.36
C ARG A 208 1.67 21.37 -9.46
N ARG A 209 2.88 21.40 -10.03
CA ARG A 209 3.29 22.33 -11.09
C ARG A 209 3.54 21.64 -12.43
N SER A 210 3.30 20.33 -12.51
CA SER A 210 3.56 19.52 -13.70
C SER A 210 2.27 19.27 -14.50
N SER A 211 2.44 18.87 -15.76
CA SER A 211 1.35 18.22 -16.50
C SER A 211 0.96 16.89 -15.83
N GLU A 212 -0.21 16.34 -16.14
CA GLU A 212 -0.61 15.02 -15.63
C GLU A 212 0.43 13.94 -15.98
N VAL A 213 0.89 13.91 -17.23
CA VAL A 213 1.89 12.94 -17.71
C VAL A 213 3.23 13.09 -17.00
N ASP A 214 3.69 14.32 -16.75
CA ASP A 214 4.95 14.52 -16.03
C ASP A 214 4.78 14.26 -14.53
N GLY A 215 3.60 14.54 -13.98
CA GLY A 215 3.23 14.15 -12.62
C GLY A 215 3.25 12.64 -12.41
N ASN A 216 2.73 11.89 -13.39
CA ASN A 216 2.74 10.44 -13.44
C ASN A 216 4.17 9.87 -13.46
N LYS A 217 5.08 10.45 -14.26
CA LYS A 217 6.49 10.05 -14.26
C LYS A 217 7.16 10.25 -12.89
N LEU A 218 6.81 11.32 -12.18
CA LEU A 218 7.31 11.57 -10.83
C LEU A 218 6.76 10.54 -9.82
N SER A 219 5.50 10.12 -9.98
CA SER A 219 4.95 9.00 -9.20
C SER A 219 5.75 7.72 -9.44
N VAL A 220 5.96 7.36 -10.71
CA VAL A 220 6.74 6.17 -11.07
C VAL A 220 8.14 6.20 -10.44
N MET A 221 8.84 7.35 -10.47
CA MET A 221 10.15 7.46 -9.82
C MET A 221 10.09 7.25 -8.30
N LEU A 222 9.03 7.73 -7.63
CA LEU A 222 8.82 7.54 -6.20
C LEU A 222 8.58 6.05 -5.89
N GLU A 223 7.70 5.39 -6.63
CA GLU A 223 7.38 3.97 -6.46
C GLU A 223 8.59 3.05 -6.66
N LEU A 224 9.39 3.33 -7.71
CA LEU A 224 10.62 2.58 -7.97
C LEU A 224 11.68 2.78 -6.88
N GLN A 225 11.70 3.92 -6.20
CA GLN A 225 12.63 4.14 -5.09
C GLN A 225 12.18 3.34 -3.86
N ALA A 226 10.88 3.23 -3.62
CA ALA A 226 10.35 2.39 -2.55
C ALA A 226 10.67 0.91 -2.80
N ASP A 227 10.59 0.43 -4.05
CA ASP A 227 11.07 -0.91 -4.43
C ASP A 227 12.55 -1.12 -4.12
N CYS A 228 13.39 -0.14 -4.44
CA CYS A 228 14.81 -0.23 -4.13
C CYS A 228 15.06 -0.25 -2.61
N PHE A 229 14.33 0.56 -1.84
CA PHE A 229 14.41 0.54 -0.37
C PHE A 229 13.94 -0.79 0.22
N ALA A 230 12.88 -1.41 -0.31
CA ALA A 230 12.49 -2.77 0.06
C ALA A 230 13.62 -3.77 -0.25
N GLY A 231 14.29 -3.61 -1.39
CA GLY A 231 15.45 -4.43 -1.74
C GLY A 231 16.64 -4.23 -0.79
N VAL A 232 16.92 -3.00 -0.36
CA VAL A 232 17.94 -2.71 0.64
C VAL A 232 17.60 -3.40 1.96
N TRP A 233 16.34 -3.34 2.40
CA TRP A 233 15.89 -4.07 3.58
C TRP A 233 16.16 -5.57 3.46
N ALA A 234 15.80 -6.18 2.33
CA ALA A 234 16.04 -7.60 2.09
C ALA A 234 17.54 -7.93 2.09
N ALA A 235 18.39 -7.07 1.50
CA ALA A 235 19.85 -7.25 1.53
C ALA A 235 20.44 -7.23 2.95
N GLN A 236 19.92 -6.36 3.82
CA GLN A 236 20.35 -6.27 5.22
C GLN A 236 19.88 -7.48 6.06
N ASN A 237 18.88 -8.22 5.58
CA ASN A 237 18.30 -9.40 6.24
C ASN A 237 18.53 -10.67 5.42
N ARG A 238 19.60 -10.72 4.62
CA ARG A 238 19.87 -11.82 3.68
C ARG A 238 20.07 -13.16 4.37
N ASP A 239 20.50 -13.18 5.63
CA ASP A 239 20.63 -14.39 6.45
C ASP A 239 19.27 -14.99 6.86
N ARG A 240 18.19 -14.22 6.70
CA ARG A 240 16.80 -14.66 6.92
C ARG A 240 16.10 -15.08 5.62
N MET A 241 16.74 -14.92 4.46
CA MET A 241 16.17 -15.30 3.16
C MET A 241 16.46 -16.77 2.84
N ASP A 242 15.43 -17.48 2.42
CA ASP A 242 15.54 -18.78 1.76
C ASP A 242 15.89 -18.60 0.27
N PRO A 243 16.49 -19.62 -0.39
CA PRO A 243 16.92 -19.51 -1.78
C PRO A 243 15.82 -19.07 -2.76
N ASP A 244 14.58 -19.46 -2.50
CA ASP A 244 13.43 -19.19 -3.37
C ASP A 244 12.78 -17.82 -3.09
N ASP A 245 13.01 -17.21 -1.93
CA ASP A 245 12.41 -15.93 -1.51
C ASP A 245 12.68 -14.81 -2.53
N LEU A 246 13.90 -14.76 -3.07
CA LEU A 246 14.25 -13.77 -4.10
C LEU A 246 13.30 -13.85 -5.30
N GLN A 247 12.99 -15.08 -5.74
CA GLN A 247 12.12 -15.28 -6.89
C GLN A 247 10.66 -14.95 -6.56
N GLU A 248 10.21 -15.21 -5.32
CA GLU A 248 8.88 -14.83 -4.84
C GLU A 248 8.68 -13.32 -4.90
N GLY A 249 9.63 -12.53 -4.39
CA GLY A 249 9.51 -11.07 -4.37
C GLY A 249 9.64 -10.44 -5.75
N MET A 250 10.48 -11.01 -6.62
CA MET A 250 10.53 -10.60 -8.02
C MET A 250 9.21 -10.91 -8.73
N THR A 251 8.54 -12.02 -8.38
CA THR A 251 7.21 -12.37 -8.91
C THR A 251 6.15 -11.40 -8.39
N ALA A 252 6.17 -11.04 -7.10
CA ALA A 252 5.30 -10.02 -6.53
C ALA A 252 5.50 -8.66 -7.21
N ALA A 253 6.75 -8.21 -7.33
CA ALA A 253 7.09 -6.93 -7.96
C ALA A 253 6.66 -6.85 -9.43
N LYS A 254 6.74 -7.98 -10.14
CA LYS A 254 6.23 -8.13 -11.51
C LYS A 254 4.71 -8.06 -11.57
N ALA A 255 4.01 -8.72 -10.66
CA ALA A 255 2.56 -8.84 -10.72
C ALA A 255 1.83 -7.51 -10.49
N ILE A 256 2.44 -6.59 -9.75
CA ILE A 256 1.87 -5.27 -9.44
C ILE A 256 2.39 -4.15 -10.35
N GLY A 257 3.08 -4.47 -11.45
CA GLY A 257 3.45 -3.48 -12.46
C GLY A 257 2.25 -3.00 -13.27
N ASP A 258 2.21 -1.70 -13.60
CA ASP A 258 1.07 -1.08 -14.30
C ASP A 258 0.77 -1.75 -15.65
N ASP A 259 1.79 -2.23 -16.36
CA ASP A 259 1.65 -2.93 -17.64
C ASP A 259 1.01 -4.32 -17.49
N THR A 260 1.28 -5.04 -16.40
CA THR A 260 0.65 -6.31 -16.08
C THR A 260 -0.81 -6.08 -15.69
N LEU A 261 -1.05 -5.18 -14.73
CA LEU A 261 -2.40 -4.87 -14.24
C LEU A 261 -3.30 -4.32 -15.36
N GLN A 262 -2.82 -3.37 -16.18
CA GLN A 262 -3.62 -2.84 -17.28
C GLN A 262 -3.92 -3.90 -18.35
N ARG A 263 -2.96 -4.80 -18.64
CA ARG A 263 -3.17 -5.87 -19.62
C ARG A 263 -4.22 -6.86 -19.14
N GLU A 264 -4.20 -7.25 -17.87
CA GLU A 264 -5.20 -8.14 -17.28
C GLU A 264 -6.58 -7.50 -17.20
N MET A 265 -6.64 -6.20 -16.90
CA MET A 265 -7.89 -5.49 -16.68
C MET A 265 -8.56 -4.97 -17.96
N GLN A 266 -7.76 -4.50 -18.91
CA GLN A 266 -8.25 -3.73 -20.07
C GLN A 266 -7.79 -4.32 -21.42
N GLY A 267 -6.91 -5.32 -21.41
CA GLY A 267 -6.36 -5.94 -22.63
C GLY A 267 -5.39 -5.06 -23.42
N ARG A 268 -5.09 -3.85 -22.95
CA ARG A 268 -4.17 -2.90 -23.60
C ARG A 268 -3.37 -2.13 -22.54
N VAL A 269 -2.21 -1.62 -22.96
CA VAL A 269 -1.28 -0.89 -22.11
C VAL A 269 -1.18 0.57 -22.58
N VAL A 270 -1.31 1.51 -21.66
CA VAL A 270 -1.21 2.96 -21.90
C VAL A 270 -0.09 3.53 -21.02
N PRO A 271 1.14 3.67 -21.55
CA PRO A 271 2.30 4.08 -20.74
C PRO A 271 2.18 5.45 -20.07
N ASP A 272 1.53 6.42 -20.72
CA ASP A 272 1.39 7.78 -20.19
C ASP A 272 0.52 7.87 -18.93
N SER A 273 -0.26 6.81 -18.62
CA SER A 273 -1.10 6.73 -17.43
C SER A 273 -0.47 5.92 -16.29
N PHE A 274 0.80 5.51 -16.42
CA PHE A 274 1.49 4.76 -15.38
C PHE A 274 1.76 5.63 -14.15
N THR A 275 1.56 5.06 -12.98
CA THR A 275 1.79 5.71 -11.69
C THR A 275 2.72 4.89 -10.79
N HIS A 276 2.84 3.58 -11.01
CA HIS A 276 3.68 2.65 -10.26
C HIS A 276 4.86 2.11 -11.07
N GLY A 277 4.82 2.27 -12.39
CA GLY A 277 5.87 1.85 -13.31
C GLY A 277 5.64 0.47 -13.89
N THR A 278 6.48 0.08 -14.84
CA THR A 278 6.38 -1.24 -15.45
C THR A 278 6.87 -2.33 -14.52
N SER A 279 6.37 -3.54 -14.73
CA SER A 279 6.81 -4.77 -14.08
C SER A 279 8.33 -4.93 -14.15
N GLU A 280 8.93 -4.63 -15.31
CA GLU A 280 10.38 -4.67 -15.52
C GLU A 280 11.13 -3.62 -14.69
N GLN A 281 10.62 -2.39 -14.62
CA GLN A 281 11.23 -1.33 -13.82
C GLN A 281 11.21 -1.69 -12.33
N ARG A 282 10.06 -2.12 -11.83
CA ARG A 282 9.87 -2.50 -10.42
C ARG A 282 10.81 -3.63 -10.01
N MET A 283 10.86 -4.70 -10.81
CA MET A 283 11.82 -5.80 -10.64
C MET A 283 13.28 -5.31 -10.66
N THR A 284 13.61 -4.40 -11.58
CA THR A 284 14.99 -3.88 -11.72
C THR A 284 15.42 -3.11 -10.47
N TRP A 285 14.56 -2.26 -9.92
CA TRP A 285 14.88 -1.46 -8.75
C TRP A 285 14.86 -2.27 -7.46
N LEU A 286 13.92 -3.21 -7.29
CA LEU A 286 13.96 -4.18 -6.21
C LEU A 286 15.30 -4.94 -6.23
N LYS A 287 15.67 -5.50 -7.38
CA LYS A 287 16.94 -6.22 -7.54
C LYS A 287 18.15 -5.35 -7.24
N ARG A 288 18.17 -4.08 -7.66
CA ARG A 288 19.26 -3.14 -7.36
C ARG A 288 19.43 -2.95 -5.85
N GLY A 289 18.33 -2.79 -5.11
CA GLY A 289 18.36 -2.73 -3.66
C GLY A 289 18.93 -3.99 -3.03
N ILE A 290 18.47 -5.17 -3.48
CA ILE A 290 18.92 -6.48 -2.98
C ILE A 290 20.41 -6.71 -3.23
N ASP A 291 20.89 -6.36 -4.43
CA ASP A 291 22.28 -6.61 -4.82
C ASP A 291 23.25 -5.65 -4.11
N SER A 292 22.85 -4.40 -3.87
CA SER A 292 23.72 -3.38 -3.28
C SER A 292 23.66 -3.33 -1.75
N GLY A 293 22.47 -3.49 -1.16
CA GLY A 293 22.21 -3.21 0.24
C GLY A 293 22.49 -1.77 0.68
N ASP A 294 22.62 -0.85 -0.28
CA ASP A 294 23.02 0.55 -0.05
C ASP A 294 21.91 1.51 -0.52
N PRO A 295 21.26 2.25 0.39
CA PRO A 295 20.24 3.26 0.04
C PRO A 295 20.72 4.31 -0.96
N ALA A 296 22.02 4.61 -1.01
CA ALA A 296 22.57 5.59 -1.95
C ALA A 296 22.47 5.12 -3.42
N GLN A 297 22.25 3.82 -3.66
CA GLN A 297 21.99 3.29 -5.00
C GLN A 297 20.53 3.42 -5.44
N CYS A 298 19.65 3.94 -4.56
CA CYS A 298 18.21 4.06 -4.79
C CYS A 298 17.79 5.44 -5.35
N ASP A 299 18.70 6.17 -5.99
CA ASP A 299 18.37 7.44 -6.66
C ASP A 299 17.69 7.20 -8.01
N THR A 300 16.36 7.09 -8.00
CA THR A 300 15.50 6.99 -9.20
C THR A 300 15.31 8.34 -9.90
N PHE A 301 15.72 9.42 -9.24
CA PHE A 301 15.47 10.78 -9.66
C PHE A 301 16.71 11.46 -10.24
N ALA A 302 17.82 10.73 -10.44
CA ALA A 302 19.06 11.28 -10.97
C ALA A 302 18.79 12.10 -12.25
N GLY A 303 18.85 13.44 -12.12
CA GLY A 303 18.56 14.42 -13.18
C GLY A 303 17.18 15.13 -13.12
N ALA A 304 16.23 14.67 -12.30
CA ALA A 304 14.87 15.20 -12.17
C ALA A 304 14.61 15.97 -10.85
N LEU A 305 15.36 15.66 -9.78
CA LEU A 305 15.32 16.38 -8.48
C LEU A 305 16.57 17.24 -8.26
N GLY A 306 17.06 17.92 -9.31
CA GLY A 306 18.09 18.97 -9.19
C GLY A 306 17.65 20.09 -8.26
#